data_AF-A0A317HSY3-F1
#
_entry.id   AF-A0A317HSY3-F1
#
_cell.length_a   1.000
_cell.length_b   1.000
_cell.length_c   1.000
_cell.angle_alpha   90.00
_cell.angle_beta   90.00
_cell.angle_gamma   90.00
#
_symmetry.space_group_name_H-M   'P 1'
#
loop_
_entity.id
_entity.type
_entity.pdbx_description
1 polymer ?
#
loop_
_entity_poly.entity_id
_entity_poly.type
_entity_poly.pdbx_seq_one_letter_code
_entity_poly.pdbx_strand_id
1 'polypeptide(L)'
;MNHKAAVFLLCLATVQVFCQSSSPKYQPGTITAVAVHQPAPGEQPSDAPKYDLSIVIGDTNYLVLYTPPNGAKTVEYSAGLDFLFLVGSDTLTINRGPTGTAELPILHREALPAKSGLDWSKAPSQYYSLKLENLTKVLNLSDDQQARIKPILENEAGKLRTLWNTTVLSNKDKLNTLEKIVRSSDKKMKPLLSEDQVRILTDLRKNQKQELKKRIEEQTASKQN
;
A
#
# COMPACT_ATOMS: atom_id res chain seq x y z
N MET A 1 -53.33 -22.51 -53.74
CA MET A 1 -53.76 -23.37 -52.62
C MET A 1 -52.66 -23.32 -51.56
N ASN A 2 -52.97 -22.72 -50.39
CA ASN A 2 -52.35 -22.94 -49.07
C ASN A 2 -50.90 -22.43 -48.89
N HIS A 3 -50.68 -21.21 -48.34
CA HIS A 3 -50.42 -20.92 -46.91
C HIS A 3 -49.37 -21.84 -46.23
N LYS A 4 -48.23 -21.28 -45.81
CA LYS A 4 -47.77 -21.23 -44.39
C LYS A 4 -46.44 -20.48 -44.21
N ALA A 5 -46.54 -19.41 -43.42
CA ALA A 5 -45.60 -18.85 -42.44
C ALA A 5 -44.10 -19.24 -42.49
N ALA A 6 -43.24 -18.22 -42.54
CA ALA A 6 -41.91 -18.25 -41.92
C ALA A 6 -41.60 -16.90 -41.27
N VAL A 7 -41.90 -16.87 -39.97
CA VAL A 7 -41.41 -16.02 -38.87
C VAL A 7 -40.33 -14.99 -39.23
N PHE A 8 -40.70 -13.71 -39.17
CA PHE A 8 -39.79 -12.58 -38.99
C PHE A 8 -39.29 -12.58 -37.52
N LEU A 9 -38.07 -13.06 -37.29
CA LEU A 9 -37.42 -12.93 -35.99
C LEU A 9 -36.60 -11.64 -35.97
N LEU A 10 -37.22 -10.58 -35.46
CA LEU A 10 -36.67 -9.25 -35.28
C LEU A 10 -35.64 -9.28 -34.13
N CYS A 11 -34.35 -9.42 -34.44
CA CYS A 11 -33.27 -9.23 -33.46
C CYS A 11 -33.01 -7.73 -33.25
N LEU A 12 -33.74 -7.12 -32.31
CA LEU A 12 -33.34 -5.86 -31.68
C LEU A 12 -32.16 -6.12 -30.74
N ALA A 13 -30.94 -5.99 -31.25
CA ALA A 13 -29.74 -5.96 -30.43
C ALA A 13 -29.63 -4.58 -29.77
N THR A 14 -30.22 -4.41 -28.58
CA THR A 14 -29.87 -3.30 -27.70
C THR A 14 -28.47 -3.57 -27.15
N VAL A 15 -27.48 -2.92 -27.74
CA VAL A 15 -26.12 -2.85 -27.19
C VAL A 15 -26.19 -1.97 -25.95
N GLN A 16 -26.54 -2.56 -24.81
CA GLN A 16 -26.21 -1.98 -23.51
C GLN A 16 -24.91 -2.61 -23.05
N VAL A 17 -23.80 -2.01 -23.49
CA VAL A 17 -22.52 -2.14 -22.79
C VAL A 17 -22.70 -1.38 -21.46
N PHE A 18 -23.26 -2.06 -20.46
CA PHE A 18 -23.00 -1.67 -19.08
C PHE A 18 -21.54 -2.04 -18.81
N CYS A 19 -20.65 -1.04 -18.93
CA CYS A 19 -19.39 -1.07 -18.21
C CYS A 19 -19.72 -1.39 -16.76
N GLN A 20 -19.32 -2.57 -16.29
CA GLN A 20 -19.35 -2.88 -14.87
C GLN A 20 -18.38 -1.90 -14.21
N SER A 21 -18.91 -0.84 -13.60
CA SER A 21 -18.16 0.03 -12.72
C SER A 21 -17.70 -0.84 -11.55
N SER A 22 -16.47 -1.37 -11.62
CA SER A 22 -15.86 -2.01 -10.45
C SER A 22 -15.90 -0.99 -9.33
N SER A 23 -16.56 -1.32 -8.22
CA SER A 23 -16.66 -0.45 -7.05
C SER A 23 -15.25 0.06 -6.69
N PRO A 24 -15.05 1.37 -6.45
CA PRO A 24 -13.74 1.88 -6.10
C PRO A 24 -13.21 1.16 -4.86
N LYS A 25 -12.06 0.51 -4.98
CA LYS A 25 -11.44 -0.25 -3.88
C LYS A 25 -10.39 0.59 -3.19
N TYR A 26 -10.28 0.42 -1.88
CA TYR A 26 -9.20 1.03 -1.12
C TYR A 26 -7.87 0.36 -1.47
N GLN A 27 -6.86 1.18 -1.71
CA GLN A 27 -5.52 0.74 -2.05
C GLN A 27 -4.51 1.38 -1.09
N PRO A 28 -3.47 0.65 -0.66
CA PRO A 28 -2.39 1.23 0.12
C PRO A 28 -1.63 2.26 -0.72
N GLY A 29 -1.32 3.40 -0.12
CA GLY A 29 -0.47 4.42 -0.73
C GLY A 29 0.42 5.11 0.29
N THR A 30 1.52 5.67 -0.21
CA THR A 30 2.53 6.35 0.59
C THR A 30 2.59 7.81 0.20
N ILE A 31 2.53 8.71 1.19
CA ILE A 31 2.85 10.12 0.99
C ILE A 31 4.37 10.21 0.81
N THR A 32 4.83 10.64 -0.35
CA THR A 32 6.26 10.70 -0.72
C THR A 32 6.84 12.09 -0.59
N ALA A 33 6.02 13.14 -0.70
CA ALA A 33 6.42 14.52 -0.52
C ALA A 33 5.24 15.38 -0.06
N VAL A 34 5.57 16.47 0.64
CA VAL A 34 4.63 17.51 1.05
C VAL A 34 5.28 18.86 0.77
N ALA A 35 4.61 19.70 -0.01
CA ALA A 35 5.05 21.05 -0.35
C ALA A 35 3.96 22.06 -0.04
N VAL A 36 4.33 23.31 0.24
CA VAL A 36 3.36 24.40 0.31
C VAL A 36 2.83 24.66 -1.10
N HIS A 37 1.50 24.67 -1.26
CA HIS A 37 0.87 24.88 -2.55
C HIS A 37 1.18 26.30 -3.05
N GLN A 38 1.62 26.40 -4.30
CA GLN A 38 1.75 27.69 -4.97
C GLN A 38 0.49 27.96 -5.79
N PRO A 39 -0.28 29.01 -5.48
CA PRO A 39 -1.49 29.33 -6.21
C PRO A 39 -1.18 29.61 -7.69
N ALA A 40 -2.09 29.20 -8.58
CA ALA A 40 -1.95 29.47 -9.99
C ALA A 40 -2.01 31.00 -10.27
N PRO A 41 -1.43 31.48 -11.38
CA PRO A 41 -1.54 32.89 -11.76
C PRO A 41 -3.01 33.31 -11.87
N GLY A 42 -3.46 34.21 -10.97
CA GLY A 42 -4.85 34.68 -10.90
C GLY A 42 -5.70 34.05 -9.79
N GLU A 43 -5.18 33.08 -9.03
CA GLU A 43 -5.86 32.53 -7.86
C GLU A 43 -5.60 33.44 -6.64
N GLN A 44 -6.68 33.89 -5.97
CA GLN A 44 -6.58 34.79 -4.83
C GLN A 44 -5.90 34.06 -3.66
N PRO A 45 -4.86 34.65 -3.04
CA PRO A 45 -4.20 34.01 -1.90
C PRO A 45 -5.22 33.80 -0.78
N SER A 46 -5.38 32.55 -0.36
CA SER A 46 -6.16 32.19 0.82
C SER A 46 -5.34 32.46 2.08
N ASP A 47 -5.97 32.97 3.14
CA ASP A 47 -5.33 33.18 4.45
C ASP A 47 -4.84 31.87 5.10
N ALA A 48 -5.38 30.72 4.67
CA ALA A 48 -4.97 29.40 5.14
C ALA A 48 -3.96 28.76 4.16
N PRO A 49 -2.80 28.28 4.65
CA PRO A 49 -1.85 27.59 3.79
C PRO A 49 -2.46 26.29 3.27
N LYS A 50 -2.43 26.10 1.94
CA LYS A 50 -2.73 24.84 1.28
C LYS A 50 -1.41 24.08 1.02
N TYR A 51 -1.50 22.76 0.84
CA TYR A 51 -0.33 21.91 0.63
C TYR A 51 -0.54 20.96 -0.54
N ASP A 52 0.52 20.75 -1.32
CA ASP A 52 0.58 19.72 -2.35
C ASP A 52 1.17 18.44 -1.75
N LEU A 53 0.42 17.35 -1.82
CA LEU A 53 0.85 16.02 -1.38
C LEU A 53 1.14 15.16 -2.60
N SER A 54 2.35 14.60 -2.70
CA SER A 54 2.66 13.57 -3.70
C SER A 54 2.43 12.20 -3.08
N ILE A 55 1.47 11.44 -3.61
CA ILE A 55 1.00 10.18 -3.05
C ILE A 55 1.19 9.07 -4.08
N VAL A 56 1.97 8.05 -3.74
CA VAL A 56 2.17 6.90 -4.62
C VAL A 56 1.19 5.79 -4.23
N ILE A 57 0.34 5.38 -5.16
CA ILE A 57 -0.60 4.26 -5.02
C ILE A 57 -0.34 3.30 -6.17
N GLY A 58 0.10 2.09 -5.85
CA GLY A 58 0.58 1.14 -6.85
C GLY A 58 1.77 1.71 -7.65
N ASP A 59 1.55 1.91 -8.94
CA ASP A 59 2.50 2.47 -9.91
C ASP A 59 2.19 3.92 -10.29
N THR A 60 1.22 4.57 -9.66
CA THR A 60 0.81 5.93 -10.03
C THR A 60 1.14 6.90 -8.90
N ASN A 61 1.79 8.02 -9.24
CA ASN A 61 1.96 9.17 -8.38
C ASN A 61 0.80 10.15 -8.59
N TYR A 62 0.12 10.49 -7.51
CA TYR A 62 -0.97 11.45 -7.47
C TYR A 62 -0.49 12.70 -6.76
N LEU A 63 -0.54 13.84 -7.44
CA LEU A 63 -0.41 15.13 -6.79
C LEU A 63 -1.80 15.58 -6.35
N VAL A 64 -2.01 15.77 -5.05
CA VAL A 64 -3.29 16.18 -4.50
C VAL A 64 -3.18 17.43 -3.66
N LEU A 65 -4.25 18.21 -3.61
CA LEU A 65 -4.35 19.43 -2.82
C LEU A 65 -4.91 19.10 -1.44
N TYR A 66 -4.19 19.47 -0.38
CA TYR A 66 -4.67 19.39 1.00
C TYR A 66 -4.94 20.78 1.56
N THR A 67 -6.13 20.96 2.12
CA THR A 67 -6.51 22.17 2.84
C THR A 67 -6.74 21.80 4.31
N PRO A 68 -5.95 22.32 5.25
CA PRO A 68 -6.13 22.04 6.66
C PRO A 68 -7.51 22.47 7.16
N PRO A 69 -8.20 21.65 7.97
CA PRO A 69 -9.46 22.05 8.58
C PRO A 69 -9.24 23.25 9.52
N ASN A 70 -10.19 24.19 9.53
CA ASN A 70 -10.23 25.36 10.41
C ASN A 70 -9.03 26.33 10.29
N GLY A 71 -8.33 26.35 9.15
CA GLY A 71 -7.18 27.23 8.97
C GLY A 71 -5.98 26.88 9.85
N ALA A 72 -5.93 25.65 10.37
CA ALA A 72 -4.80 25.16 11.13
C ALA A 72 -3.52 25.27 10.30
N LYS A 73 -2.48 25.92 10.86
CA LYS A 73 -1.17 26.07 10.19
C LYS A 73 -0.30 24.82 10.29
N THR A 74 -0.82 23.76 10.88
CA THR A 74 -0.10 22.50 11.08
C THR A 74 -0.28 21.59 9.88
N VAL A 75 0.84 21.13 9.33
CA VAL A 75 0.86 20.07 8.33
C VAL A 75 0.46 18.76 9.03
N GLU A 76 -0.74 18.24 8.76
CA GLU A 76 -1.23 16.96 9.33
C GLU A 76 -0.48 15.74 8.76
N TYR A 77 0.13 15.89 7.58
CA TYR A 77 0.74 14.78 6.83
C TYR A 77 2.23 14.98 6.58
N SER A 78 3.03 13.92 6.72
CA SER A 78 4.45 13.93 6.39
C SER A 78 4.80 12.84 5.40
N ALA A 79 5.92 13.06 4.68
CA ALA A 79 6.48 12.04 3.81
C ALA A 79 6.85 10.78 4.60
N GLY A 80 6.60 9.61 4.01
CA GLY A 80 6.78 8.30 4.62
C GLY A 80 5.56 7.76 5.37
N LEU A 81 4.44 8.50 5.41
CA LEU A 81 3.20 7.99 5.99
C LEU A 81 2.39 7.18 4.97
N ASP A 82 1.90 6.03 5.43
CA ASP A 82 1.14 5.08 4.64
C ASP A 82 -0.34 5.10 5.03
N PHE A 83 -1.23 5.26 4.05
CA PHE A 83 -2.68 5.30 4.24
C PHE A 83 -3.42 4.41 3.24
N LEU A 84 -4.70 4.17 3.51
CA LEU A 84 -5.60 3.55 2.55
C LEU A 84 -6.32 4.66 1.79
N PHE A 85 -6.32 4.53 0.47
CA PHE A 85 -6.86 5.52 -0.44
C PHE A 85 -7.86 4.91 -1.39
N LEU A 86 -8.98 5.59 -1.61
CA LEU A 86 -9.94 5.25 -2.65
C LEU A 86 -9.77 6.26 -3.79
N VAL A 87 -9.41 5.75 -4.97
CA VAL A 87 -9.11 6.58 -6.15
C VAL A 87 -10.41 6.84 -6.91
N GLY A 88 -10.87 8.09 -6.90
CA GLY A 88 -12.00 8.58 -7.70
C GLY A 88 -11.57 9.09 -9.08
N SER A 89 -12.46 9.79 -9.80
CA SER A 89 -12.12 10.48 -11.06
C SER A 89 -11.28 11.73 -10.83
N ASP A 90 -11.63 12.53 -9.83
CA ASP A 90 -11.04 13.85 -9.60
C ASP A 90 -10.60 14.04 -8.15
N THR A 91 -10.89 13.06 -7.30
CA THR A 91 -10.58 13.08 -5.89
C THR A 91 -9.95 11.78 -5.44
N LEU A 92 -9.22 11.88 -4.34
CA LEU A 92 -8.52 10.80 -3.71
C LEU A 92 -8.96 10.78 -2.25
N THR A 93 -9.73 9.77 -1.86
CA THR A 93 -10.31 9.70 -0.52
C THR A 93 -9.36 8.96 0.41
N ILE A 94 -8.81 9.67 1.40
CA ILE A 94 -7.96 9.08 2.44
C ILE A 94 -8.82 8.54 3.58
N ASN A 95 -8.57 7.30 4.00
CA ASN A 95 -9.13 6.75 5.23
C ASN A 95 -8.17 7.00 6.39
N ARG A 96 -8.63 7.83 7.35
CA ARG A 96 -7.86 8.28 8.52
C ARG A 96 -8.26 7.52 9.79
N GLY A 97 -9.00 6.42 9.66
CA GLY A 97 -9.45 5.59 10.77
C GLY A 97 -10.48 6.32 11.65
N PRO A 98 -10.21 6.58 12.94
CA PRO A 98 -11.18 7.16 13.88
C PRO A 98 -11.60 8.59 13.53
N THR A 99 -10.81 9.32 12.75
CA THR A 99 -11.17 10.68 12.27
C THR A 99 -11.99 10.65 10.98
N GLY A 100 -12.36 9.45 10.49
CA GLY A 100 -13.18 9.24 9.30
C GLY A 100 -12.38 9.32 8.00
N THR A 101 -13.04 9.73 6.92
CA THR A 101 -12.43 9.93 5.61
C THR A 101 -12.16 11.42 5.36
N ALA A 102 -11.27 11.72 4.41
CA ALA A 102 -11.15 13.05 3.83
C ALA A 102 -10.99 12.93 2.32
N GLU A 103 -11.57 13.87 1.58
CA GLU A 103 -11.40 13.94 0.12
C GLU A 103 -10.29 14.92 -0.22
N LEU A 104 -9.37 14.47 -1.05
CA LEU A 104 -8.24 15.26 -1.52
C LEU A 104 -8.40 15.46 -3.04
N PRO A 105 -8.61 16.69 -3.53
CA PRO A 105 -8.67 16.97 -4.96
C PRO A 105 -7.38 16.54 -5.67
N ILE A 106 -7.51 15.79 -6.76
CA ILE A 106 -6.38 15.38 -7.60
C ILE A 106 -6.04 16.53 -8.54
N LEU A 107 -4.83 17.06 -8.41
CA LEU A 107 -4.28 18.06 -9.31
C LEU A 107 -3.59 17.42 -10.53
N HIS A 108 -2.88 16.32 -10.31
CA HIS A 108 -2.12 15.65 -11.36
C HIS A 108 -2.01 14.14 -11.11
N ARG A 109 -1.90 13.37 -12.20
CA ARG A 109 -1.65 11.92 -12.19
C ARG A 109 -0.48 11.61 -13.10
N GLU A 110 0.51 10.93 -12.55
CA GLU A 110 1.71 10.51 -13.28
C GLU A 110 1.92 9.01 -13.10
N ALA A 111 1.94 8.26 -14.20
CA ALA A 111 2.32 6.86 -14.16
C ALA A 111 3.83 6.76 -13.91
N LEU A 112 4.23 6.18 -12.79
CA LEU A 112 5.63 5.90 -12.51
C LEU A 112 6.12 4.77 -13.41
N PRO A 113 7.40 4.79 -13.80
CA PRO A 113 7.98 3.65 -14.50
C PRO A 113 7.78 2.38 -13.68
N ALA A 114 7.39 1.29 -14.34
CA ALA A 114 7.14 0.01 -13.70
C ALA A 114 8.31 -0.34 -12.77
N LYS A 115 8.04 -0.38 -11.45
CA LYS A 115 9.06 -0.72 -10.45
C LYS A 115 9.52 -2.15 -10.71
N SER A 116 10.74 -2.30 -11.21
CA SER A 116 11.41 -3.58 -11.36
C SER A 116 11.76 -4.13 -9.98
N GLY A 117 10.88 -4.97 -9.43
CA GLY A 117 11.13 -5.71 -8.19
C GLY A 117 11.07 -4.87 -6.92
N LEU A 118 10.92 -5.59 -5.80
CA LEU A 118 10.84 -5.04 -4.45
C LEU A 118 12.19 -4.39 -4.06
N ASP A 119 12.25 -3.05 -4.00
CA ASP A 119 13.46 -2.29 -3.67
C ASP A 119 13.70 -2.26 -2.16
N TRP A 120 14.39 -3.29 -1.67
CA TRP A 120 14.75 -3.45 -0.26
C TRP A 120 15.70 -2.37 0.28
N SER A 121 16.31 -1.54 -0.58
CA SER A 121 17.20 -0.45 -0.14
C SER A 121 16.44 0.65 0.62
N LYS A 122 15.11 0.75 0.43
CA LYS A 122 14.23 1.72 1.10
C LYS A 122 13.56 1.20 2.37
N ALA A 123 13.90 -0.01 2.81
CA ALA A 123 13.21 -0.70 3.90
C ALA A 123 13.13 0.10 5.23
N PRO A 124 14.13 0.88 5.70
CA PRO A 124 13.97 1.57 6.99
C PRO A 124 12.80 2.56 7.04
N SER A 125 12.43 3.18 5.92
CA SER A 125 11.30 4.10 5.82
C SER A 125 10.04 3.49 5.21
N GLN A 126 10.17 2.53 4.28
CA GLN A 126 9.05 1.95 3.51
C GLN A 126 8.81 0.45 3.76
N TYR A 127 9.45 -0.16 4.77
CA TYR A 127 9.28 -1.61 5.04
C TYR A 127 7.83 -1.99 5.31
N TYR A 128 7.08 -1.13 6.01
CA TYR A 128 5.68 -1.40 6.34
C TYR A 128 4.82 -1.53 5.07
N SER A 129 4.80 -0.51 4.20
CA SER A 129 4.06 -0.51 2.92
C SER A 129 4.49 -1.67 2.02
N LEU A 130 5.80 -1.84 1.81
CA LEU A 130 6.33 -2.91 0.96
C LEU A 130 5.93 -4.31 1.46
N LYS A 131 5.96 -4.51 2.78
CA LYS A 131 5.56 -5.78 3.39
C LYS A 131 4.06 -6.02 3.29
N LEU A 132 3.24 -5.00 3.54
CA LEU A 132 1.79 -5.12 3.42
C LEU A 132 1.40 -5.43 1.98
N GLU A 133 1.95 -4.71 1.00
CA GLU A 133 1.70 -4.95 -0.42
C GLU A 133 2.05 -6.39 -0.83
N ASN A 134 3.23 -6.87 -0.42
CA ASN A 134 3.65 -8.23 -0.72
C ASN A 134 2.74 -9.28 -0.07
N LEU A 135 2.34 -9.08 1.19
CA LEU A 135 1.41 -9.99 1.86
C LEU A 135 0.02 -9.96 1.22
N THR A 136 -0.48 -8.79 0.83
CA THR A 136 -1.74 -8.64 0.11
C THR A 136 -1.72 -9.42 -1.19
N LYS A 137 -0.64 -9.32 -1.98
CA LYS A 137 -0.48 -10.06 -3.24
C LYS A 137 -0.38 -11.56 -3.03
N VAL A 138 0.46 -12.01 -2.10
CA VAL A 138 0.74 -13.45 -1.89
C VAL A 138 -0.42 -14.17 -1.22
N LEU A 139 -1.11 -13.51 -0.28
CA LEU A 139 -2.22 -14.09 0.48
C LEU A 139 -3.59 -13.72 -0.08
N ASN A 140 -3.65 -12.89 -1.14
CA ASN A 140 -4.89 -12.33 -1.67
C ASN A 140 -5.76 -11.71 -0.55
N LEU A 141 -5.18 -10.80 0.25
CA LEU A 141 -5.84 -10.24 1.43
C LEU A 141 -7.00 -9.32 1.03
N SER A 142 -8.16 -9.50 1.67
CA SER A 142 -9.28 -8.57 1.55
C SER A 142 -9.00 -7.24 2.26
N ASP A 143 -9.77 -6.20 1.91
CA ASP A 143 -9.60 -4.85 2.48
C ASP A 143 -9.76 -4.84 4.01
N ASP A 144 -10.71 -5.62 4.56
CA ASP A 144 -10.88 -5.79 6.01
C ASP A 144 -9.65 -6.44 6.65
N GLN A 145 -9.12 -7.49 6.03
CA GLN A 145 -7.91 -8.16 6.51
C GLN A 145 -6.70 -7.22 6.47
N GLN A 146 -6.55 -6.43 5.40
CA GLN A 146 -5.47 -5.44 5.27
C GLN A 146 -5.57 -4.37 6.38
N ALA A 147 -6.77 -3.84 6.63
CA ALA A 147 -7.00 -2.85 7.69
C ALA A 147 -6.68 -3.40 9.08
N ARG A 148 -7.00 -4.67 9.35
CA ARG A 148 -6.70 -5.34 10.64
C ARG A 148 -5.22 -5.74 10.77
N ILE A 149 -4.55 -6.05 9.66
CA ILE A 149 -3.13 -6.42 9.62
C ILE A 149 -2.22 -5.18 9.71
N LYS A 150 -2.65 -4.04 9.18
CA LYS A 150 -1.92 -2.76 9.20
C LYS A 150 -1.25 -2.45 10.55
N PRO A 151 -1.98 -2.32 11.68
CA PRO A 151 -1.38 -1.97 12.96
C PRO A 151 -0.37 -3.03 13.48
N ILE A 152 -0.50 -4.29 13.05
CA ILE A 152 0.45 -5.35 13.41
C ILE A 152 1.79 -5.11 12.70
N LEU A 153 1.75 -4.80 11.40
CA LEU A 153 2.94 -4.56 10.60
C LEU A 153 3.59 -3.20 10.93
N GLU A 154 2.82 -2.18 11.30
CA GLU A 154 3.36 -0.91 11.81
C GLU A 154 4.14 -1.13 13.12
N ASN A 155 3.59 -1.92 14.05
CA ASN A 155 4.30 -2.29 15.27
C ASN A 155 5.58 -3.07 15.00
N GLU A 156 5.55 -3.95 13.98
CA GLU A 156 6.72 -4.68 13.52
C GLU A 156 7.80 -3.74 12.98
N ALA A 157 7.42 -2.83 12.08
CA ALA A 157 8.33 -1.87 11.48
C ALA A 157 9.01 -0.99 12.54
N GLY A 158 8.26 -0.57 13.57
CA GLY A 158 8.82 0.14 14.72
C GLY A 158 9.91 -0.65 15.44
N LYS A 159 9.69 -1.96 15.69
CA LYS A 159 10.68 -2.84 16.32
C LYS A 159 11.88 -3.15 15.43
N LEU A 160 11.70 -3.16 14.11
CA LEU A 160 12.80 -3.35 13.18
C LEU A 160 13.64 -2.11 13.01
N ARG A 161 13.03 -0.92 13.12
CA ARG A 161 13.78 0.34 13.10
C ARG A 161 14.76 0.45 14.25
N THR A 162 14.40 -0.02 15.46
CA THR A 162 15.36 -0.09 16.58
C THR A 162 16.49 -1.08 16.30
N LEU A 163 16.19 -2.22 15.67
CA LEU A 163 17.19 -3.21 15.27
C LEU A 163 18.18 -2.66 14.23
N TRP A 164 17.68 -1.96 13.20
CA TRP A 164 18.53 -1.36 12.15
C TRP A 164 19.39 -0.21 12.68
N ASN A 165 18.88 0.57 13.63
CA ASN A 165 19.64 1.66 14.26
C ASN A 165 20.68 1.16 15.27
N THR A 166 20.66 -0.13 15.65
CA THR A 166 21.62 -0.70 16.59
C THR A 166 22.89 -1.18 15.87
N THR A 167 24.01 -0.49 16.11
CA THR A 167 25.31 -0.74 15.46
C THR A 167 26.11 -1.91 16.04
N VAL A 168 25.80 -2.36 17.26
CA VAL A 168 26.68 -3.24 18.07
C VAL A 168 26.39 -4.74 17.89
N LEU A 169 25.29 -5.13 17.25
CA LEU A 169 24.88 -6.54 17.17
C LEU A 169 25.60 -7.32 16.06
N SER A 170 25.99 -8.57 16.37
CA SER A 170 26.46 -9.53 15.38
C SER A 170 25.36 -9.83 14.35
N ASN A 171 25.75 -10.21 13.12
CA ASN A 171 24.78 -10.57 12.07
C ASN A 171 23.82 -11.66 12.55
N LYS A 172 24.33 -12.68 13.26
CA LYS A 172 23.53 -13.79 13.79
C LYS A 172 22.48 -13.32 14.80
N ASP A 173 22.84 -12.40 15.69
CA ASP A 173 21.91 -11.85 16.68
C ASP A 173 20.85 -10.96 16.05
N LYS A 174 21.23 -10.17 15.03
CA LYS A 174 20.27 -9.39 14.24
C LYS A 174 19.22 -10.28 13.59
N LEU A 175 19.64 -11.41 13.03
CA LEU A 175 18.74 -12.35 12.37
C LEU A 175 17.82 -13.08 13.35
N ASN A 176 18.35 -13.52 14.48
CA ASN A 176 17.54 -14.09 15.56
C ASN A 176 16.47 -13.10 16.05
N THR A 177 16.84 -11.82 16.14
CA THR A 177 15.93 -10.74 16.55
C THR A 177 14.88 -10.46 15.48
N LEU A 178 15.27 -10.40 14.21
CA LEU A 178 14.37 -10.30 13.06
C LEU A 178 13.36 -11.45 13.04
N GLU A 179 13.81 -12.70 13.19
CA GLU A 179 12.93 -13.88 13.22
C GLU A 179 11.91 -13.77 14.36
N LYS A 180 12.34 -13.38 15.57
CA LYS A 180 11.45 -13.19 16.72
C LYS A 180 10.38 -12.12 16.44
N ILE A 181 10.78 -10.98 15.87
CA ILE A 181 9.88 -9.88 15.54
C ILE A 181 8.83 -10.34 14.51
N VAL A 182 9.28 -10.95 13.41
CA VAL A 182 8.39 -11.45 12.35
C VAL A 182 7.42 -12.52 12.87
N ARG A 183 7.91 -13.49 13.66
CA ARG A 183 7.06 -14.53 14.26
C ARG A 183 6.02 -13.97 15.22
N SER A 184 6.37 -12.93 15.97
CA SER A 184 5.44 -12.24 16.87
C SER A 184 4.30 -11.61 16.09
N SER A 185 4.60 -10.94 14.96
CA SER A 185 3.59 -10.41 14.05
C SER A 185 2.73 -11.51 13.44
N ASP A 186 3.34 -12.59 12.93
CA ASP A 186 2.61 -13.70 12.34
C ASP A 186 1.61 -14.32 13.33
N LYS A 187 1.96 -14.45 14.62
CA LYS A 187 1.04 -14.93 15.66
C LYS A 187 -0.20 -14.05 15.81
N LYS A 188 -0.05 -12.73 15.64
CA LYS A 188 -1.17 -11.78 15.70
C LYS A 188 -1.97 -11.74 14.39
N MET A 189 -1.33 -11.99 13.24
CA MET A 189 -1.99 -11.99 11.94
C MET A 189 -2.79 -13.26 11.68
N LYS A 190 -2.30 -14.44 12.10
CA LYS A 190 -2.93 -15.75 11.81
C LYS A 190 -4.44 -15.82 12.11
N PRO A 191 -4.96 -15.29 13.24
CA PRO A 191 -6.40 -15.28 13.52
C PRO A 191 -7.24 -14.41 12.57
N LEU A 192 -6.59 -13.56 11.77
CA LEU A 192 -7.23 -12.67 10.79
C LEU A 192 -7.26 -13.29 9.38
N LEU A 193 -6.59 -14.44 9.21
CA LEU A 193 -6.42 -15.12 7.93
C LEU A 193 -7.32 -16.35 7.86
N SER A 194 -7.71 -16.72 6.64
CA SER A 194 -8.30 -18.03 6.38
C SER A 194 -7.26 -19.16 6.50
N GLU A 195 -7.70 -20.40 6.63
CA GLU A 195 -6.82 -21.56 6.74
C GLU A 195 -5.84 -21.68 5.55
N ASP A 196 -6.32 -21.44 4.33
CA ASP A 196 -5.49 -21.45 3.13
C ASP A 196 -4.42 -20.35 3.15
N GLN A 197 -4.79 -19.14 3.57
CA GLN A 197 -3.84 -18.04 3.73
C GLN A 197 -2.80 -18.34 4.81
N VAL A 198 -3.18 -19.01 5.91
CA VAL A 198 -2.24 -19.44 6.96
C VAL A 198 -1.25 -20.47 6.42
N ARG A 199 -1.68 -21.40 5.57
CA ARG A 199 -0.80 -22.37 4.90
C ARG A 199 0.22 -21.67 4.01
N ILE A 200 -0.24 -20.79 3.12
CA ILE A 200 0.65 -20.01 2.22
C ILE A 200 1.64 -19.17 3.03
N LEU A 201 1.19 -18.49 4.09
CA LEU A 201 2.07 -17.72 4.96
C LEU A 201 3.14 -18.62 5.62
N THR A 202 2.76 -19.82 6.06
CA THR A 202 3.69 -20.75 6.72
C THR A 202 4.76 -21.24 5.75
N ASP A 203 4.38 -21.60 4.54
CA ASP A 203 5.32 -22.03 3.49
C ASP A 203 6.25 -20.89 3.07
N LEU A 204 5.71 -19.68 2.90
CA LEU A 204 6.49 -18.48 2.62
C LEU A 204 7.58 -18.26 3.69
N ARG A 205 7.22 -18.37 4.97
CA ARG A 205 8.16 -18.18 6.10
C ARG A 205 9.23 -19.26 6.14
N LYS A 206 8.87 -20.51 5.82
CA LYS A 206 9.83 -21.61 5.74
C LYS A 206 10.87 -21.34 4.65
N ASN A 207 10.42 -20.94 3.46
CA ASN A 207 11.30 -20.65 2.33
C ASN A 207 12.21 -19.44 2.62
N GLN A 208 11.66 -18.36 3.18
CA GLN A 208 12.45 -17.18 3.59
C GLN A 208 13.53 -17.53 4.60
N LYS A 209 13.22 -18.37 5.58
CA LYS A 209 14.19 -18.81 6.59
C LYS A 209 15.30 -19.67 5.98
N GLN A 210 14.97 -20.58 5.07
CA GLN A 210 15.96 -21.42 4.38
C GLN A 210 16.90 -20.60 3.51
N GLU A 211 16.35 -19.70 2.70
CA GLU A 211 17.13 -18.82 1.83
C GLU A 211 18.07 -17.92 2.64
N LEU A 212 17.57 -17.36 3.75
CA LEU A 212 18.38 -16.54 4.64
C LEU A 212 19.52 -17.34 5.27
N LYS A 213 19.24 -18.57 5.74
CA LYS A 213 20.25 -19.47 6.30
C LYS A 213 21.36 -19.76 5.28
N LYS A 214 20.98 -20.10 4.04
CA LYS A 214 21.91 -20.37 2.95
C LYS A 214 22.84 -19.19 2.68
N ARG A 215 22.31 -17.97 2.58
CA ARG A 215 23.11 -16.75 2.34
C ARG A 215 24.12 -16.47 3.46
N ILE A 216 23.76 -16.74 4.71
CA ILE A 216 24.68 -16.55 5.84
C ILE A 216 25.82 -17.56 5.78
N GLU A 217 25.52 -18.82 5.48
CA GLU A 217 26.52 -19.87 5.32
C GLU A 217 27.50 -19.52 4.19
N GLU A 218 26.97 -19.08 3.04
CA GLU A 218 27.78 -18.61 1.90
C GLU A 218 28.68 -17.42 2.27
N GLN A 219 28.14 -16.39 2.94
CA GLN A 219 28.91 -15.22 3.37
C GLN A 219 29.95 -15.54 4.45
N THR A 220 29.69 -16.58 5.27
CA THR A 220 30.64 -17.02 6.31
C THR A 220 31.79 -17.80 5.66
N ALA A 221 31.49 -18.68 4.71
CA ALA A 221 32.49 -19.43 3.95
C ALA A 221 33.36 -18.52 3.08
N SER A 222 32.79 -17.49 2.45
CA SER A 222 33.54 -16.55 1.61
C SER A 222 34.49 -15.61 2.38
N LYS A 223 34.34 -15.50 3.70
CA LYS A 223 35.25 -14.72 4.57
C LYS A 223 36.39 -15.56 5.14
N GLN A 224 36.35 -16.89 4.98
CA GLN A 224 37.37 -17.82 5.46
C GLN A 224 38.36 -18.26 4.37
N ASN A 225 38.07 -17.95 3.10
CA ASN A 225 38.98 -18.07 1.95
C ASN A 225 39.54 -16.69 1.58
#